data_AF-A0A524AEK0-F1
#
_entry.id   AF-A0A524AEK0-F1
#
_cell.length_a   1.000
_cell.length_b   1.000
_cell.length_c   1.000
_cell.angle_alpha   90.00
_cell.angle_beta   90.00
_cell.angle_gamma   90.00
#
_symmetry.space_group_name_H-M   'P 1'
#
loop_
_entity.id
_entity.type
_entity.pdbx_description
1 polymer ?
#
loop_
_entity_poly.entity_id
_entity_poly.type
_entity_poly.pdbx_seq_one_letter_code
_entity_poly.pdbx_strand_id
1 'polypeptide(L)'
;MWYYELPLPEGRKNYTKTKPLRDAEFDQCHALWDERPVTEHSWLVPVGQVIENNYNLDIKNPSSQEALVHRPPEELAEAILEKERRILALMAEIQKALA
;
A
#
# COMPACT_ATOMS: atom_id res chain seq x y z
N MET A 1 -5.73 21.26 4.42
CA MET A 1 -5.62 20.91 2.99
C MET A 1 -6.29 19.57 2.77
N TRP A 2 -7.04 19.41 1.69
CA TRP A 2 -7.73 18.17 1.35
C TRP A 2 -6.91 17.40 0.33
N TYR A 3 -6.65 16.12 0.63
CA TYR A 3 -5.92 15.20 -0.21
C TYR A 3 -6.86 14.13 -0.74
N TYR A 4 -6.62 13.70 -1.97
CA TYR A 4 -7.32 12.61 -2.62
C TYR A 4 -6.31 11.70 -3.32
N GLU A 5 -6.34 10.42 -2.98
CA GLU A 5 -5.57 9.37 -3.63
C GLU A 5 -6.43 8.73 -4.72
N LEU A 6 -5.97 8.73 -5.96
CA LEU A 6 -6.69 8.10 -7.06
C LEU A 6 -6.49 6.58 -7.00
N PRO A 7 -7.52 5.77 -6.71
CA PRO A 7 -7.38 4.32 -6.68
C PRO A 7 -7.07 3.78 -8.08
N LEU A 8 -6.19 2.79 -8.16
CA LEU A 8 -5.93 2.09 -9.43
C LEU A 8 -7.11 1.17 -9.77
N PRO A 9 -7.47 1.03 -11.06
CA PRO A 9 -8.47 0.07 -11.48
C PRO A 9 -8.10 -1.36 -11.10
N GLU A 10 -9.11 -2.17 -10.80
CA GLU A 10 -8.93 -3.58 -10.43
C GLU A 10 -7.98 -4.32 -11.39
N GLY A 11 -7.00 -5.03 -10.81
CA GLY A 11 -6.02 -5.82 -11.55
C GLY A 11 -4.91 -5.00 -12.24
N ARG A 12 -4.80 -3.69 -11.99
CA ARG A 12 -3.70 -2.85 -12.50
C ARG A 12 -2.79 -2.42 -11.37
N LYS A 13 -1.47 -2.57 -11.59
CA LYS A 13 -0.43 -2.04 -10.68
C LYS A 13 0.07 -0.65 -11.08
N ASN A 14 -0.06 -0.29 -12.36
CA ASN A 14 0.41 0.97 -12.94
C ASN A 14 -0.36 1.27 -14.23
N TYR A 15 -0.34 2.54 -14.65
CA TYR A 15 -0.78 2.95 -15.99
C TYR A 15 0.32 2.66 -17.02
N THR A 16 -0.08 2.24 -18.22
CA THR A 16 0.85 1.93 -19.33
C THR A 16 0.34 2.54 -20.63
N LYS A 17 1.17 2.55 -21.68
CA LYS A 17 0.76 3.03 -23.01
C LYS A 17 -0.49 2.33 -23.55
N THR A 18 -0.66 1.04 -23.25
CA THR A 18 -1.83 0.24 -23.68
C THR A 18 -2.99 0.30 -22.69
N LYS A 19 -2.76 0.82 -21.48
CA LYS A 19 -3.75 0.99 -20.41
C LYS A 19 -3.57 2.38 -19.78
N PRO A 20 -3.90 3.46 -20.51
CA PRO A 20 -3.71 4.82 -20.01
C PRO A 20 -4.72 5.14 -18.91
N LEU A 21 -4.43 6.21 -18.17
CA LEU A 21 -5.37 6.86 -17.27
C LEU A 21 -6.54 7.42 -18.07
N ARG A 22 -7.76 7.16 -17.62
CA ARG A 22 -8.99 7.65 -18.25
C ARG A 22 -9.70 8.65 -17.36
N ASP A 23 -10.43 9.55 -18.01
CA ASP A 23 -11.21 10.59 -17.34
C ASP A 23 -12.24 10.03 -16.34
N ALA A 24 -12.94 8.95 -16.71
CA ALA A 24 -13.89 8.26 -15.85
C ALA A 24 -13.32 7.75 -14.52
N GLU A 25 -11.99 7.65 -14.39
CA GLU A 25 -11.34 7.26 -13.13
C GLU A 25 -11.39 8.41 -12.11
N PHE A 26 -11.63 9.65 -12.54
CA PHE A 26 -11.82 10.83 -11.69
C PHE A 26 -13.27 11.09 -11.27
N ASP A 27 -14.24 10.34 -11.79
CA ASP A 27 -15.67 10.55 -11.50
C ASP A 27 -15.96 10.59 -9.99
N GLN A 28 -15.31 9.71 -9.23
CA GLN A 28 -15.41 9.67 -7.77
C GLN A 28 -14.81 10.93 -7.12
N CYS A 29 -13.67 11.42 -7.60
CA CYS A 29 -13.05 12.66 -7.11
C CYS A 29 -13.97 13.85 -7.37
N HIS A 30 -14.56 13.94 -8.57
CA HIS A 30 -15.52 14.98 -8.93
C HIS A 30 -16.75 14.96 -8.02
N ALA A 31 -17.32 13.78 -7.75
CA ALA A 31 -18.46 13.64 -6.85
C ALA A 31 -18.19 14.13 -5.42
N LEU A 32 -16.95 14.04 -4.96
CA LEU A 32 -16.53 14.42 -3.61
C LEU A 32 -15.99 15.86 -3.53
N TRP A 33 -15.84 16.56 -4.66
CA TRP A 33 -15.04 17.78 -4.74
C TRP A 33 -15.61 18.98 -3.96
N ASP A 34 -16.94 19.09 -3.91
CA ASP A 34 -17.63 20.20 -3.27
C ASP A 34 -17.67 20.04 -1.74
N GLU A 35 -17.96 18.84 -1.24
CA GLU A 35 -18.09 18.57 0.20
C GLU A 35 -16.76 18.18 0.84
N ARG A 36 -15.81 17.65 0.06
CA ARG A 36 -14.47 17.23 0.49
C ARG A 36 -14.49 16.36 1.77
N PRO A 37 -15.31 15.30 1.81
CA PRO A 37 -15.36 14.43 2.98
C PRO A 37 -14.05 13.64 3.14
N VAL A 38 -13.85 13.11 4.34
CA VAL A 38 -12.81 12.11 4.63
C VAL A 38 -13.37 10.73 4.27
N THR A 39 -12.63 9.98 3.47
CA THR A 39 -13.00 8.64 2.97
C THR A 39 -11.77 7.71 3.01
N GLU A 40 -11.89 6.47 2.54
CA GLU A 40 -10.75 5.56 2.39
C GLU A 40 -9.64 6.13 1.49
N HIS A 41 -10.02 6.99 0.54
CA HIS A 41 -9.11 7.59 -0.44
C HIS A 41 -8.93 9.10 -0.26
N SER A 42 -9.52 9.72 0.77
CA SER A 42 -9.39 11.16 1.00
C SER A 42 -9.22 11.51 2.47
N TRP A 43 -8.33 12.46 2.75
CA TRP A 43 -8.04 12.89 4.12
C TRP A 43 -7.73 14.38 4.19
N LEU A 44 -7.88 14.94 5.40
CA LEU A 44 -7.58 16.32 5.70
C LEU A 44 -6.28 16.42 6.47
N VAL A 45 -5.39 17.29 6.01
CA VAL A 45 -4.10 17.58 6.65
C VAL A 45 -4.13 19.03 7.17
N PRO A 46 -3.87 19.27 8.47
CA PRO A 46 -3.68 20.60 9.01
C PRO A 46 -2.50 21.31 8.35
N VAL A 47 -2.62 22.62 8.11
CA VAL A 47 -1.53 23.41 7.51
C VAL A 47 -0.29 23.44 8.41
N GLY A 48 -0.48 23.42 9.73
CA GLY A 48 0.62 23.35 10.70
C GLY A 48 1.54 22.14 10.45
N GLN A 49 0.96 20.97 10.21
CA GLN A 49 1.73 19.74 9.93
C GLN A 49 2.58 19.88 8.67
N VAL A 50 2.09 20.59 7.65
CA VAL A 50 2.85 20.84 6.42
C VAL A 50 4.02 21.79 6.66
N ILE A 51 3.82 22.81 7.50
CA ILE A 51 4.89 23.74 7.89
C ILE A 51 5.98 22.99 8.67
N GLU A 52 5.59 22.14 9.62
CA GLU A 52 6.51 21.28 10.38
C GLU A 52 7.26 20.30 9.46
N ASN A 53 6.59 19.80 8.43
CA ASN A 53 7.19 18.93 7.41
C ASN A 53 7.94 19.71 6.32
N ASN A 54 8.44 20.92 6.62
CA ASN A 54 9.20 21.78 5.71
C ASN A 54 8.50 22.02 4.36
N TYR A 55 7.19 22.23 4.40
CA TYR A 55 6.32 22.42 3.24
C TYR A 55 6.29 21.26 2.25
N ASN A 56 6.67 20.05 2.69
CA ASN A 56 6.54 18.85 1.88
C ASN A 56 5.06 18.44 1.75
N LEU A 57 4.57 18.46 0.51
CA LEU A 57 3.19 18.11 0.15
C LEU A 57 3.01 16.63 -0.19
N ASP A 58 4.06 15.82 -0.24
CA ASP A 58 4.00 14.36 -0.44
C ASP A 58 3.52 13.65 0.83
N ILE A 59 2.28 13.91 1.21
CA ILE A 59 1.65 13.30 2.38
C ILE A 59 0.94 12.04 1.91
N LYS A 60 1.23 10.91 2.54
CA LYS A 60 0.68 9.61 2.17
C LYS A 60 -0.70 9.39 2.80
N ASN A 61 -1.50 8.54 2.14
CA ASN A 61 -2.81 8.15 2.63
C ASN A 61 -2.67 7.34 3.94
N PRO A 62 -3.20 7.82 5.08
CA PRO A 62 -3.15 7.10 6.34
C PRO A 62 -3.98 5.80 6.34
N SER A 63 -4.95 5.69 5.43
CA SER A 63 -5.84 4.52 5.30
C SER A 63 -5.39 3.52 4.25
N SER A 64 -4.28 3.77 3.53
CA SER A 64 -3.80 2.85 2.50
C SER A 64 -3.34 1.52 3.10
N GLN A 65 -3.74 0.41 2.49
CA GLN A 65 -3.32 -0.94 2.87
C GLN A 65 -1.81 -1.15 2.78
N GLU A 66 -1.08 -0.33 2.01
CA GLU A 66 0.39 -0.36 1.97
C GLU A 66 1.03 0.12 3.28
N ALA A 67 0.31 0.91 4.10
CA ALA A 67 0.78 1.28 5.43
C ALA A 67 0.88 0.06 6.39
N LEU A 68 0.27 -1.08 6.05
CA LEU A 68 0.27 -2.30 6.88
C LEU A 68 1.44 -3.26 6.62
N VAL A 69 2.35 -2.99 5.68
CA VAL A 69 3.43 -3.95 5.33
C VAL A 69 4.83 -3.35 5.38
N HIS A 70 5.12 -2.60 6.45
CA HIS A 70 6.49 -2.55 6.96
C HIS A 70 6.55 -3.39 8.23
N ARG A 71 6.64 -4.72 8.08
CA ARG A 71 7.06 -5.55 9.21
C ARG A 71 8.48 -5.13 9.59
N PRO A 72 8.79 -4.93 10.87
CA PRO A 72 10.13 -4.60 11.30
C PRO A 72 11.12 -5.69 10.82
N PRO A 73 12.38 -5.34 10.56
CA PRO A 73 13.41 -6.29 10.11
C PRO A 73 13.52 -7.55 10.99
N GLU A 74 13.25 -7.40 12.28
CA GLU A 74 13.25 -8.48 13.27
C GLU A 74 12.15 -9.53 13.01
N GLU A 75 10.92 -9.08 12.73
CA GLU A 75 9.81 -9.99 12.36
C GLU A 75 10.03 -10.66 11.01
N LEU A 76 10.70 -9.97 10.07
CA LEU A 76 11.08 -10.55 8.79
C LEU A 76 12.14 -11.64 8.97
N ALA A 77 13.14 -11.42 9.83
CA ALA A 77 14.17 -12.41 10.14
C ALA A 77 13.59 -13.66 10.80
N GLU A 78 12.67 -13.49 11.75
CA GLU A 78 11.99 -14.61 12.41
C GLU A 78 11.15 -15.44 11.42
N ALA A 79 10.40 -14.77 10.54
CA ALA A 79 9.63 -15.42 9.49
C ALA A 79 10.51 -16.19 8.48
N ILE A 80 11.72 -15.71 8.20
CA ILE A 80 12.69 -16.41 7.35
C ILE A 80 13.18 -17.68 8.05
N LEU A 81 13.60 -17.58 9.31
CA LEU A 81 14.09 -18.72 10.10
C LEU A 81 13.04 -19.83 10.24
N GLU A 82 11.77 -19.47 10.47
CA GLU A 82 10.68 -20.43 10.55
C GLU A 82 10.49 -21.19 9.22
N LYS A 83 10.52 -20.46 8.10
CA LYS A 83 10.42 -21.05 6.76
C LYS A 83 11.59 -21.97 6.45
N GLU A 84 12.82 -21.59 6.80
CA GLU A 84 14.01 -22.43 6.61
C GLU A 84 13.90 -23.74 7.41
N ARG A 85 13.46 -23.68 8.67
CA ARG A 85 13.23 -24.89 9.49
C ARG A 85 12.22 -25.83 8.84
N ARG A 86 11.15 -25.28 8.28
CA ARG A 86 10.13 -26.07 7.57
C ARG A 86 10.68 -26.71 6.30
N ILE A 87 11.51 -25.99 5.54
CA ILE A 87 12.18 -26.52 4.35
C ILE A 87 13.10 -27.70 4.74
N LEU A 88 13.91 -27.54 5.79
CA LEU A 88 14.80 -28.60 6.28
C LEU A 88 14.03 -29.83 6.76
N ALA A 89 12.91 -29.64 7.45
CA ALA A 89 12.05 -30.75 7.88
C ALA A 89 11.50 -31.53 6.67
N LEU A 90 10.96 -30.83 5.67
CA LEU A 90 10.45 -31.45 4.45
C LEU A 90 11.55 -32.18 3.66
N MET A 91 12.75 -31.60 3.57
CA MET A 91 13.89 -32.26 2.95
C MET A 91 14.30 -33.55 3.66
N ALA A 92 14.28 -33.55 5.00
CA ALA A 92 14.58 -34.73 5.80
C ALA A 92 13.52 -35.84 5.60
N GLU A 93 12.24 -35.47 5.48
CA GLU A 93 11.18 -36.42 5.13
C GLU A 93 11.37 -37.03 3.74
N ILE A 94 11.74 -36.21 2.75
CA ILE A 94 12.04 -36.71 1.39
C ILE A 94 13.25 -37.66 1.40
N GLN A 95 14.31 -37.33 2.12
CA GLN A 95 15.48 -38.22 2.24
C GLN A 95 15.13 -39.56 2.91
N LYS A 96 14.27 -39.56 3.94
CA LYS A 96 13.78 -40.79 4.57
C LYS A 96 12.90 -41.63 3.63
N ALA A 97 12.14 -41.00 2.73
CA ALA A 97 11.30 -41.70 1.77
C ALA A 97 12.08 -42.30 0.59
N LEU A 98 13.32 -41.82 0.35
CA LEU A 98 14.23 -42.30 -0.70
C LEU A 98 15.21 -43.39 -0.20
N ALA A 99 15.29 -43.64 1.10
CA ALA A 99 16.11 -44.67 1.74
C ALA A 99 15.30 -45.95 1.97
#